data_AF-X1JHQ9-F1
#
_entry.id   AF-X1JHQ9-F1
#
_cell.length_a   1.000
_cell.length_b   1.000
_cell.length_c   1.000
_cell.angle_alpha   90.00
_cell.angle_beta   90.00
_cell.angle_gamma   90.00
#
_symmetry.space_group_name_H-M   'P 1'
#
loop_
_entity.id
_entity.type
_entity.pdbx_description
1 polymer ?
#
loop_
_entity_poly.entity_id
_entity_poly.type
_entity_poly.pdbx_seq_one_letter_code
_entity_poly.pdbx_strand_id
1 'polypeptide(L)'
;LPSEQFPKVRVFGSIGWVASGIFSIIFIKFLKVDFDGTNIPFYCGAGVSLIAAFVNLALPSTPPPAKGQKSSLIDTFGLGAVQLMKDRNFAIFIIFSFL
;
A
#
# COMPACT_ATOMS: atom_id res chain seq x y z
N LEU A 1 -14.52 -4.06 -0.28
CA LEU A 1 -14.43 -5.53 -0.45
C LEU A 1 -15.24 -6.16 0.67
N PRO A 2 -15.91 -7.30 0.45
CA PRO A 2 -16.41 -8.13 1.54
C PRO A 2 -15.29 -8.32 2.57
N SER A 3 -15.61 -8.23 3.86
CA SER A 3 -14.65 -8.30 4.98
C SER A 3 -13.72 -9.52 4.92
N GLU A 4 -14.16 -10.60 4.27
CA GLU A 4 -13.40 -11.84 4.08
C GLU A 4 -12.34 -11.81 2.97
N GLN A 5 -12.46 -10.90 2.00
CA GLN A 5 -11.53 -10.83 0.87
C GLN A 5 -10.27 -10.03 1.21
N PHE A 6 -10.37 -9.06 2.12
CA PHE A 6 -9.23 -8.22 2.51
C PHE A 6 -8.05 -9.03 3.09
N PRO A 7 -8.26 -9.99 4.02
CA PRO A 7 -7.17 -10.83 4.51
C PRO A 7 -6.46 -11.58 3.39
N LYS A 8 -7.20 -12.15 2.42
CA LYS A 8 -6.63 -12.91 1.29
C LYS A 8 -5.71 -12.05 0.44
N VAL A 9 -6.09 -10.79 0.19
CA VAL A 9 -5.24 -9.82 -0.53
C VAL A 9 -4.00 -9.47 0.30
N ARG A 10 -4.16 -9.30 1.63
CA ARG A 10 -3.06 -8.91 2.51
C ARG A 10 -1.94 -9.96 2.61
N VAL A 11 -2.27 -11.25 2.44
CA VAL A 11 -1.29 -12.35 2.41
C VAL A 11 -0.21 -12.13 1.36
N PHE A 12 -0.56 -11.63 0.17
CA PHE A 12 0.43 -11.34 -0.88
C PHE A 12 1.48 -10.31 -0.43
N GLY A 13 1.10 -9.36 0.43
CA GLY A 13 2.05 -8.43 1.04
C GLY A 13 3.04 -9.12 1.98
N SER A 14 2.58 -10.09 2.77
CA SER A 14 3.47 -10.88 3.64
C SER A 14 4.41 -11.77 2.83
N ILE A 15 3.91 -12.37 1.75
CA ILE A 15 4.74 -13.14 0.80
C ILE A 15 5.81 -12.24 0.17
N GLY A 16 5.44 -11.04 -0.27
CA GLY A 16 6.39 -10.06 -0.83
C GLY A 16 7.48 -9.67 0.15
N TRP A 17 7.15 -9.50 1.44
CA TRP A 17 8.13 -9.21 2.48
C TRP A 17 9.14 -10.35 2.67
N VAL A 18 8.66 -11.59 2.76
CA VAL A 18 9.54 -12.78 2.86
C VAL A 18 10.42 -12.92 1.61
N ALA A 19 9.84 -12.74 0.41
CA ALA A 19 10.57 -12.78 -0.85
C ALA A 19 11.69 -11.73 -0.91
N SER A 20 11.42 -10.51 -0.42
CA SER A 20 12.44 -9.46 -0.31
C SER A 20 13.57 -9.84 0.66
N GLY A 21 13.25 -10.50 1.78
CA GLY A 21 14.26 -11.00 2.72
C GLY A 21 15.14 -12.08 2.10
N ILE A 22 14.55 -13.03 1.38
CA ILE A 22 15.29 -14.08 0.65
C ILE A 22 16.17 -13.45 -0.45
N PHE A 23 15.63 -12.51 -1.21
CA PHE A 23 16.37 -11.76 -2.24
C PHE A 23 17.61 -11.06 -1.65
N SER A 24 17.45 -10.41 -0.50
CA SER A 24 18.56 -9.79 0.24
C SER A 24 19.62 -10.83 0.61
N ILE A 25 19.23 -11.96 1.23
CA ILE A 25 20.17 -13.02 1.63
C ILE A 25 20.96 -13.57 0.44
N ILE A 26 20.31 -13.81 -0.70
CA ILE A 26 20.94 -14.31 -1.92
C ILE A 26 22.01 -13.32 -2.40
N PHE A 27 21.66 -12.05 -2.49
CA PHE A 27 22.59 -11.05 -2.98
C PHE A 27 23.81 -10.87 -2.02
N ILE A 28 23.65 -10.98 -0.69
CA ILE A 28 24.75 -10.80 0.27
C ILE A 28 25.66 -12.02 0.21
N LYS A 29 25.06 -13.21 0.37
CA LYS A 29 25.84 -14.45 0.53
C LYS A 29 26.38 -15.01 -0.78
N PHE A 30 25.63 -14.86 -1.86
CA PHE A 30 25.97 -15.50 -3.14
C PHE A 30 26.71 -14.55 -4.08
N LEU A 31 26.29 -13.28 -4.13
CA LEU A 31 26.92 -12.27 -5.00
C LEU A 31 28.02 -11.47 -4.27
N LYS A 32 28.17 -11.62 -2.94
CA LYS A 32 29.15 -10.89 -2.10
C LYS A 32 29.08 -9.37 -2.29
N VAL A 33 27.89 -8.86 -2.60
CA VAL A 33 27.65 -7.42 -2.66
C VAL A 33 27.05 -7.05 -1.32
N ASP A 34 27.65 -6.11 -0.61
CA ASP A 34 27.01 -5.51 0.57
C ASP A 34 26.16 -4.33 0.10
N PHE A 35 24.86 -4.39 0.38
CA PHE A 35 23.90 -3.32 0.07
C PHE A 35 23.29 -2.69 1.32
N ASP A 36 23.73 -3.13 2.51
CA ASP A 36 23.36 -2.51 3.76
C ASP A 36 23.96 -1.09 3.81
N GLY A 37 23.09 -0.07 3.93
CA GLY A 37 23.48 1.34 3.93
C GLY A 37 23.77 1.96 2.56
N THR A 38 23.50 1.27 1.45
CA THR A 38 23.69 1.79 0.09
C THR A 38 22.37 2.05 -0.64
N ASN A 39 22.43 2.75 -1.77
CA ASN A 39 21.23 3.11 -2.56
C ASN A 39 20.69 1.97 -3.44
N ILE A 40 21.38 0.83 -3.48
CA ILE A 40 21.06 -0.30 -4.38
C ILE A 40 19.65 -0.88 -4.13
N PRO A 41 19.21 -1.12 -2.88
CA PRO A 41 17.85 -1.62 -2.62
C PRO A 41 16.76 -0.66 -3.11
N PHE A 42 17.02 0.66 -3.05
CA PHE A 42 16.08 1.66 -3.56
C PHE A 42 15.93 1.60 -5.07
N TYR A 43 17.01 1.38 -5.82
CA TYR A 43 16.93 1.20 -7.28
C TYR A 43 16.20 -0.11 -7.65
N CYS A 44 16.45 -1.20 -6.93
CA CYS A 44 15.71 -2.45 -7.10
C CYS A 44 14.22 -2.26 -6.83
N GLY A 45 13.87 -1.58 -5.74
CA GLY A 45 12.49 -1.24 -5.40
C GLY A 45 11.82 -0.33 -6.43
N ALA A 46 12.56 0.64 -6.99
CA ALA A 46 12.08 1.50 -8.06
C ALA A 46 11.77 0.69 -9.33
N GLY A 47 12.63 -0.26 -9.71
CA GLY A 47 12.39 -1.17 -10.83
C GLY A 47 11.13 -2.02 -10.66
N VAL A 48 10.95 -2.63 -9.48
CA VAL A 48 9.74 -3.40 -9.15
C VAL A 48 8.49 -2.51 -9.17
N SER A 49 8.60 -1.27 -8.69
CA SER A 49 7.50 -0.31 -8.67
C SER A 49 7.07 0.13 -10.07
N LEU A 50 8.02 0.30 -10.99
CA LEU A 50 7.72 0.59 -12.40
C LEU A 50 6.97 -0.57 -13.05
N ILE A 51 7.43 -1.81 -12.83
CA ILE A 51 6.73 -3.00 -13.33
C ILE A 51 5.30 -3.06 -12.76
N ALA A 52 5.14 -2.83 -11.46
CA ALA A 52 3.83 -2.78 -10.82
C ALA A 52 2.93 -1.67 -11.40
N ALA A 53 3.49 -0.50 -11.73
CA ALA A 53 2.76 0.58 -12.38
C ALA A 53 2.26 0.16 -13.77
N PHE A 54 3.09 -0.46 -14.61
CA PHE A 54 2.66 -0.96 -15.92
C PHE A 54 1.57 -2.03 -15.81
N VAL A 55 1.71 -2.95 -14.85
CA VAL A 55 0.67 -3.96 -14.58
C VAL A 55 -0.64 -3.30 -14.16
N ASN A 56 -0.59 -2.28 -13.30
CA ASN A 56 -1.79 -1.57 -12.85
C ASN A 56 -2.47 -0.79 -13.98
N LEU A 57 -1.71 -0.24 -14.93
CA LEU A 57 -2.27 0.43 -16.11
C LEU A 57 -2.96 -0.55 -17.08
N ALA A 58 -2.55 -1.83 -17.08
CA ALA A 58 -3.18 -2.88 -17.87
C ALA A 58 -4.45 -3.47 -17.21
N LEU A 59 -4.75 -3.12 -15.95
CA LEU A 59 -5.93 -3.64 -15.27
C LEU A 59 -7.23 -3.08 -15.89
N PRO A 60 -8.29 -3.91 -15.98
CA PRO A 60 -9.57 -3.46 -16.52
C PRO A 60 -10.18 -2.38 -15.64
N SER A 61 -10.95 -1.47 -16.25
CA SER A 61 -11.58 -0.36 -15.54
C SER A 61 -12.48 -0.87 -14.41
N THR A 62 -12.08 -0.63 -13.17
CA THR A 62 -12.91 -0.77 -11.97
C THR A 62 -13.61 0.57 -11.71
N PRO A 63 -14.88 0.72 -12.12
CA PRO A 63 -15.58 1.99 -11.95
C PRO A 63 -15.70 2.33 -10.45
N PRO A 64 -15.42 3.59 -10.07
CA PRO A 64 -15.50 3.99 -8.68
C PRO A 64 -16.96 3.90 -8.17
N PRO A 65 -17.19 3.54 -6.90
CA PRO A 65 -18.53 3.46 -6.32
C PRO A 65 -19.34 4.75 -6.42
N ALA A 66 -18.64 5.89 -6.47
CA ALA A 66 -19.24 7.23 -6.55
C ALA A 66 -19.43 7.75 -8.00
N LYS A 67 -19.27 6.90 -9.03
CA LYS A 67 -19.40 7.31 -10.43
C LYS A 67 -20.79 7.89 -10.70
N GLY A 68 -20.86 9.19 -11.00
CA GLY A 68 -22.12 9.91 -11.30
C GLY A 68 -22.72 10.71 -10.14
N GLN A 69 -22.12 10.70 -8.94
CA GLN A 69 -22.54 11.59 -7.85
C GLN A 69 -21.96 13.00 -8.02
N LYS A 70 -22.73 14.03 -7.65
CA LYS A 70 -22.24 15.42 -7.59
C LYS A 70 -21.20 15.51 -6.46
N SER A 71 -19.93 15.52 -6.82
CA SER A 71 -18.86 15.68 -5.84
C SER A 71 -18.84 17.11 -5.31
N SER A 72 -19.00 17.29 -4.00
CA SER A 72 -18.71 18.57 -3.35
C SER A 72 -17.20 18.75 -3.25
N LEU A 73 -16.72 20.01 -3.26
CA LEU A 73 -15.31 20.30 -2.96
C LEU A 73 -14.90 19.70 -1.61
N ILE A 74 -15.81 19.67 -0.64
CA ILE A 74 -15.63 19.07 0.69
C ILE A 74 -15.37 17.56 0.59
N ASP A 75 -16.08 16.87 -0.30
CA ASP A 75 -15.92 15.41 -0.51
C ASP A 75 -14.64 15.09 -1.27
N THR A 76 -14.25 15.96 -2.23
CA THR A 76 -13.02 15.81 -3.01
C THR A 76 -11.78 15.96 -2.13
N PHE A 77 -11.77 16.94 -1.22
CA PHE A 77 -10.69 17.14 -0.26
C PHE A 77 -10.75 16.16 0.93
N GLY A 78 -11.75 15.25 0.98
CA GLY A 78 -11.89 14.28 2.06
C GLY A 78 -12.21 14.91 3.42
N LEU A 79 -12.61 16.19 3.46
CA LEU A 79 -12.94 16.93 4.69
C LEU A 79 -14.15 16.31 5.41
N GLY A 80 -15.02 15.57 4.70
CA GLY A 80 -16.08 14.77 5.30
C GLY A 80 -15.56 13.68 6.26
N ALA A 81 -14.34 13.17 6.08
CA ALA A 81 -13.75 12.18 6.98
C ALA A 81 -13.38 12.78 8.35
N VAL A 82 -13.15 14.09 8.44
CA VAL A 82 -12.87 14.77 9.72
C VAL A 82 -14.11 14.74 10.63
N GLN A 83 -15.30 14.68 10.06
CA GLN A 83 -16.53 14.51 10.85
C GLN A 83 -16.58 13.16 11.58
N LEU A 84 -15.88 12.14 11.08
CA LEU A 84 -15.80 10.82 11.70
C LEU A 84 -15.07 10.87 13.06
N MET A 85 -14.20 11.86 13.27
CA MET A 85 -13.55 12.14 14.56
C MET A 85 -14.53 12.57 15.67
N LYS A 86 -15.78 12.92 15.33
CA LYS A 86 -16.81 13.18 16.34
C LYS A 86 -17.29 11.90 17.03
N ASP A 87 -17.12 10.74 16.38
CA ASP A 87 -17.40 9.46 17.02
C ASP A 87 -16.29 9.14 18.01
N ARG A 88 -16.67 8.92 19.28
CA ARG A 88 -15.71 8.70 20.36
C ARG A 88 -14.87 7.45 20.15
N ASN A 89 -15.45 6.38 19.61
CA ASN A 89 -14.73 5.13 19.38
C ASN A 89 -13.73 5.30 18.23
N PHE A 90 -14.14 5.98 17.15
CA PHE A 90 -13.25 6.31 16.04
C PHE A 90 -12.11 7.23 16.48
N ALA A 91 -12.40 8.27 17.26
CA ALA A 91 -11.38 9.19 17.77
C ALA A 91 -10.34 8.47 18.63
N ILE A 92 -10.79 7.61 19.56
CA ILE A 92 -9.90 6.80 20.39
C ILE A 92 -9.06 5.86 19.50
N PHE A 93 -9.68 5.17 18.55
CA PHE A 93 -8.99 4.29 17.60
C PHE A 93 -7.89 5.02 16.83
N ILE A 94 -8.18 6.21 16.31
CA ILE A 94 -7.22 7.04 15.58
C ILE A 94 -6.08 7.49 16.50
N ILE A 95 -6.38 8.00 17.70
CA ILE A 95 -5.35 8.43 18.66
C ILE A 95 -4.36 7.28 18.95
N PHE A 96 -4.88 6.08 19.21
CA PHE A 96 -4.01 4.91 19.45
C PHE A 96 -3.29 4.40 18.20
N SER A 97 -3.81 4.65 17.00
CA SER A 97 -3.15 4.25 15.75
C SER A 97 -1.95 5.14 15.39
N PHE A 98 -1.95 6.39 15.85
CA PHE A 98 -0.87 7.35 15.62
C PHE A 98 0.10 7.49 16.80
N LEU A 99 -0.20 6.87 17.94
CA LEU A 99 0.69 6.78 19.11
C LEU A 99 1.65 5.59 18.96
#